data_AF-A0A6Q2X9T1-F1
#
_entry.id   AF-A0A6Q2X9T1-F1
#
_cell.length_a   1.000
_cell.length_b   1.000
_cell.length_c   1.000
_cell.angle_alpha   90.00
_cell.angle_beta   90.00
_cell.angle_gamma   90.00
#
_symmetry.space_group_name_H-M   'P 1'
#
loop_
_entity.id
_entity.type
_entity.pdbx_description
1 polymer ?
#
loop_
_entity_poly.entity_id
_entity_poly.type
_entity_poly.pdbx_seq_one_letter_code
_entity_poly.pdbx_strand_id
1 'polypeptide(L)'
;MVVSRNIVSLILAQGVTSCRKPKLDEGYFNSEENVYNEGTTLYYGCNKGRKPVAEGWWGITVCKNSQWTPEPQCIDESDCVAPDNPNAKVRKPSEEGWYKNGRSVNFECDEFYETKRTNAKCENGIWEDLPVCEKRKDLCGEPPQVKNAVITQEYRDTFLDSSSVQYKCQDSYNLNITDPTICISGIWSGIPKCKNKNIDLTKSGSEQRSNEHCICFSVDKCGEKPVVDNGDYISDDTRMALTYKCNLYYKLEGPEKVMCHSNGVWSETPVCKEPCTVSPTSFDLLDATTNQYVMDGGSSVFLCKQKGYYGTRYFSHFHCQNGKVTHKPCTRKYDVPNT
;
A
#
# COMPACT_ATOMS: atom_id res chain seq x y z
N MET A 1 3.64 66.15 49.10
CA MET A 1 2.78 64.93 49.06
C MET A 1 2.27 64.81 47.64
N VAL A 2 2.79 63.83 46.91
CA VAL A 2 2.72 63.73 45.44
C VAL A 2 1.68 62.67 45.06
N VAL A 3 0.67 63.12 44.34
CA VAL A 3 -0.01 62.52 43.18
C VAL A 3 -0.74 61.17 43.37
N SER A 4 -2.08 61.26 43.32
CA SER A 4 -3.00 60.17 42.96
C SER A 4 -2.62 59.54 41.62
N ARG A 5 -2.43 58.22 41.60
CA ARG A 5 -2.41 57.43 40.37
C ARG A 5 -3.75 56.72 40.19
N ASN A 6 -4.59 57.27 39.32
CA ASN A 6 -5.66 56.53 38.66
C ASN A 6 -5.03 55.47 37.76
N ILE A 7 -5.27 54.20 38.06
CA ILE A 7 -5.01 53.09 37.14
C ILE A 7 -6.31 52.85 36.39
N VAL A 8 -6.43 53.46 35.19
CA VAL A 8 -7.42 53.03 34.21
C VAL A 8 -6.96 51.66 33.70
N SER A 9 -7.67 50.61 34.10
CA SER A 9 -7.47 49.28 33.51
C SER A 9 -7.97 49.32 32.07
N LEU A 10 -7.05 49.38 31.13
CA LEU A 10 -7.27 49.02 29.73
C LEU A 10 -7.50 47.51 29.66
N ILE A 11 -8.74 47.10 29.89
CA ILE A 11 -9.30 45.87 29.32
C ILE A 11 -9.14 45.95 27.81
N LEU A 12 -8.14 45.24 27.28
CA LEU A 12 -8.10 44.86 25.87
C LEU A 12 -9.39 44.07 25.60
N ALA A 13 -10.32 44.66 24.86
CA ALA A 13 -11.43 43.93 24.27
C ALA A 13 -10.81 42.89 23.33
N GLN A 14 -10.63 41.66 23.82
CA GLN A 14 -10.46 40.51 22.96
C GLN A 14 -11.77 40.42 22.17
N GLY A 15 -11.74 40.92 20.93
CA GLY A 15 -12.90 40.90 20.05
C GLY A 15 -13.44 39.49 20.00
N VAL A 16 -14.71 39.30 20.37
CA VAL A 16 -15.38 38.02 20.26
C VAL A 16 -15.39 37.63 18.79
N THR A 17 -14.56 36.67 18.41
CA THR A 17 -14.56 36.08 17.08
C THR A 17 -15.93 35.45 16.86
N SER A 18 -16.64 35.93 15.85
CA SER A 18 -18.00 35.54 15.54
C SER A 18 -18.26 35.68 14.06
N CYS A 19 -19.09 34.80 13.52
CA CYS A 19 -19.46 34.80 12.11
C CYS A 19 -20.89 35.30 11.94
N ARG A 20 -21.12 36.11 10.91
CA ARG A 20 -22.49 36.41 10.46
C ARG A 20 -23.06 35.22 9.70
N LYS A 21 -24.39 35.11 9.61
CA LYS A 21 -25.05 34.08 8.79
C LYS A 21 -24.42 34.03 7.39
N PRO A 22 -23.93 32.87 6.93
CA PRO A 22 -23.38 32.75 5.58
C PRO A 22 -24.48 32.87 4.52
N LYS A 23 -24.09 33.32 3.33
CA LYS A 23 -24.97 33.29 2.16
C LYS A 23 -24.95 31.87 1.58
N LEU A 24 -26.12 31.34 1.23
CA LEU A 24 -26.28 30.08 0.54
C LEU A 24 -27.38 30.22 -0.50
N ASP A 25 -27.01 30.11 -1.77
CA ASP A 25 -27.95 30.14 -2.89
C ASP A 25 -28.54 28.73 -3.09
N GLU A 26 -29.87 28.64 -3.23
CA GLU A 26 -30.60 27.37 -3.45
C GLU A 26 -30.43 26.30 -2.34
N GLY A 27 -30.41 26.75 -1.08
CA GLY A 27 -30.34 25.87 0.09
C GLY A 27 -30.86 26.53 1.37
N TYR A 28 -30.72 25.82 2.49
CA TYR A 28 -31.17 26.26 3.81
C TYR A 28 -30.24 25.74 4.92
N PHE A 29 -30.16 26.48 6.02
CA PHE A 29 -29.38 26.08 7.21
C PHE A 29 -30.29 25.48 8.27
N ASN A 30 -29.70 24.71 9.19
CA ASN A 30 -30.39 24.19 10.37
C ASN A 30 -30.66 25.27 11.45
N SER A 31 -30.01 26.43 11.35
CA SER A 31 -30.25 27.60 12.20
C SER A 31 -30.36 28.88 11.36
N GLU A 32 -31.20 29.80 11.83
CA GLU A 32 -31.55 31.06 11.18
C GLU A 32 -31.04 32.28 11.98
N GLU A 33 -30.11 32.08 12.92
CA GLU A 33 -29.49 33.16 13.67
C GLU A 33 -28.65 34.06 12.76
N ASN A 34 -28.53 35.33 13.15
CA ASN A 34 -27.78 36.33 12.39
C ASN A 34 -26.27 36.32 12.72
N VAL A 35 -25.90 35.85 13.91
CA VAL A 35 -24.53 35.87 14.44
C VAL A 35 -24.27 34.57 15.19
N TYR A 36 -23.11 33.98 14.96
CA TYR A 36 -22.66 32.71 15.53
C TYR A 36 -21.29 32.89 16.18
N ASN A 37 -21.06 32.24 17.32
CA ASN A 37 -19.77 32.29 18.00
C ASN A 37 -18.70 31.47 17.25
N GLU A 38 -17.42 31.80 17.48
CA GLU A 38 -16.29 30.98 17.02
C GLU A 38 -16.48 29.49 17.38
N GLY A 39 -16.13 28.61 16.44
CA GLY A 39 -16.28 27.16 16.59
C GLY A 39 -17.69 26.62 16.35
N THR A 40 -18.69 27.49 16.14
CA THR A 40 -20.05 27.05 15.81
C THR A 40 -20.05 26.26 14.50
N THR A 41 -20.71 25.11 14.51
CA THR A 41 -20.92 24.28 13.31
C THR A 41 -22.36 24.44 12.83
N LEU A 42 -22.53 24.81 11.56
CA LEU A 42 -23.81 24.83 10.87
C LEU A 42 -23.91 23.66 9.91
N TYR A 43 -25.12 23.12 9.81
CA TYR A 43 -25.51 22.10 8.86
C TYR A 43 -26.42 22.75 7.83
N TYR A 44 -26.23 22.42 6.55
CA TYR A 44 -27.05 22.98 5.48
C TYR A 44 -27.50 21.92 4.48
N GLY A 45 -28.71 22.07 3.98
CA GLY A 45 -29.27 21.26 2.90
C GLY A 45 -29.41 22.09 1.62
N CYS A 46 -29.45 21.40 0.49
CA CYS A 46 -29.71 22.02 -0.80
C CYS A 46 -31.14 21.73 -1.26
N ASN A 47 -31.69 22.62 -2.09
CA ASN A 47 -32.99 22.45 -2.70
C ASN A 47 -33.00 21.26 -3.68
N LYS A 48 -34.19 20.81 -4.09
CA LYS A 48 -34.36 19.66 -5.00
C LYS A 48 -33.55 19.86 -6.30
N GLY A 49 -32.80 18.82 -6.72
CA GLY A 49 -31.95 18.86 -7.91
C GLY A 49 -30.56 19.44 -7.64
N ARG A 50 -30.22 19.73 -6.38
CA ARG A 50 -28.93 20.28 -5.95
C ARG A 50 -28.33 19.42 -4.84
N LYS A 51 -27.01 19.50 -4.70
CA LYS A 51 -26.26 18.84 -3.63
C LYS A 51 -25.15 19.75 -3.07
N PRO A 52 -24.70 19.52 -1.82
CA PRO A 52 -23.60 20.30 -1.24
C PRO A 52 -22.27 19.98 -1.95
N VAL A 53 -21.32 20.92 -1.93
CA VAL A 53 -19.90 20.68 -2.29
C VAL A 53 -19.18 19.96 -1.14
N ALA A 54 -19.72 18.82 -0.74
CA ALA A 54 -19.25 17.97 0.33
C ALA A 54 -19.81 16.56 0.14
N GLU A 55 -19.21 15.57 0.77
CA GLU A 55 -19.77 14.22 0.78
C GLU A 55 -21.01 14.15 1.69
N GLY A 56 -22.11 13.60 1.17
CA GLY A 56 -23.34 13.36 1.92
C GLY A 56 -24.56 14.13 1.42
N TRP A 57 -25.65 14.01 2.18
CA TRP A 57 -26.97 14.58 1.83
C TRP A 57 -27.16 16.01 2.37
N TRP A 58 -26.26 16.44 3.25
CA TRP A 58 -26.17 17.78 3.83
C TRP A 58 -24.70 18.16 3.94
N GLY A 59 -24.40 19.46 3.86
CA GLY A 59 -23.07 19.99 4.09
C GLY A 59 -22.90 20.49 5.52
N ILE A 60 -21.64 20.65 5.93
CA ILE A 60 -21.28 21.28 7.20
C ILE A 60 -20.36 22.46 6.94
N THR A 61 -20.46 23.50 7.76
CA THR A 61 -19.53 24.62 7.76
C THR A 61 -19.26 25.07 9.19
N VAL A 62 -18.02 25.47 9.47
CA VAL A 62 -17.58 25.84 10.81
C VAL A 62 -17.13 27.29 10.82
N CYS A 63 -17.58 28.07 11.80
CA CYS A 63 -17.11 29.42 12.03
C CYS A 63 -15.70 29.38 12.60
N LYS A 64 -14.72 29.83 11.83
CA LYS A 64 -13.32 29.93 12.21
C LYS A 64 -12.76 31.30 11.84
N ASN A 65 -12.22 32.02 12.80
CA ASN A 65 -11.65 33.35 12.62
C ASN A 65 -12.59 34.31 11.86
N SER A 66 -13.87 34.33 12.24
CA SER A 66 -14.93 35.13 11.58
C SER A 66 -15.19 34.77 10.10
N GLN A 67 -14.76 33.59 9.64
CA GLN A 67 -15.04 33.05 8.31
C GLN A 67 -15.67 31.65 8.41
N TRP A 68 -16.50 31.30 7.45
CA TRP A 68 -17.09 29.97 7.35
C TRP A 68 -16.18 29.07 6.53
N THR A 69 -15.82 27.91 7.09
CA THR A 69 -14.92 26.97 6.41
C THR A 69 -15.40 25.52 6.56
N PRO A 70 -15.60 24.77 5.46
CA PRO A 70 -15.59 25.25 4.08
C PRO A 70 -16.73 26.26 3.82
N GLU A 71 -16.61 27.08 2.77
CA GLU A 71 -17.69 27.99 2.38
C GLU A 71 -18.90 27.16 1.91
N PRO A 72 -20.12 27.39 2.44
CA PRO A 72 -21.28 26.58 2.12
C PRO A 72 -21.78 26.86 0.69
N GLN A 73 -21.88 25.82 -0.13
CA GLN A 73 -22.28 25.92 -1.53
C GLN A 73 -23.19 24.76 -1.94
N CYS A 74 -24.14 25.05 -2.85
CA CYS A 74 -25.05 24.09 -3.48
C CYS A 74 -24.83 24.08 -5.00
N ILE A 75 -24.50 22.92 -5.55
CA ILE A 75 -24.24 22.69 -6.98
C ILE A 75 -25.31 21.77 -7.57
N ASP A 76 -25.39 21.67 -8.90
CA ASP A 76 -26.32 20.74 -9.56
C ASP A 76 -25.98 19.29 -9.17
N GLU A 77 -26.99 18.43 -9.05
CA GLU A 77 -26.78 17.00 -8.77
C GLU A 77 -25.89 16.33 -9.83
N SER A 78 -25.94 16.81 -11.08
CA SER A 78 -25.13 16.33 -12.20
C SER A 78 -23.69 16.86 -12.23
N ASP A 79 -23.34 17.83 -11.40
CA ASP A 79 -21.99 18.37 -11.28
C ASP A 79 -21.16 17.54 -10.28
N CYS A 80 -19.84 17.49 -10.43
CA CYS A 80 -18.97 16.67 -9.58
C CYS A 80 -18.20 17.52 -8.59
N VAL A 81 -18.22 17.13 -7.32
CA VAL A 81 -17.29 17.64 -6.30
C VAL A 81 -15.88 17.21 -6.69
N ALA A 82 -14.86 18.01 -6.36
CA ALA A 82 -13.47 17.61 -6.56
C ALA A 82 -13.23 16.22 -5.93
N PRO A 83 -12.68 15.25 -6.69
CA PRO A 83 -12.51 13.91 -6.18
C PRO A 83 -11.34 13.84 -5.21
N ASP A 84 -11.52 13.11 -4.10
CA ASP A 84 -10.41 12.68 -3.26
C ASP A 84 -9.77 11.44 -3.91
N ASN A 85 -8.62 11.63 -4.57
CA ASN A 85 -7.94 10.59 -5.30
C ASN A 85 -6.55 10.33 -4.68
N PRO A 86 -6.34 9.19 -3.99
CA PRO A 86 -5.09 8.91 -3.31
C PRO A 86 -3.87 8.94 -4.24
N ASN A 87 -2.81 9.61 -3.77
CA ASN A 87 -1.55 9.79 -4.51
C ASN A 87 -1.72 10.50 -5.86
N ALA A 88 -2.78 11.29 -6.03
CA ALA A 88 -3.07 12.00 -7.27
C ALA A 88 -3.70 13.37 -6.99
N LYS A 89 -3.30 14.36 -7.80
CA LYS A 89 -3.87 15.71 -7.77
C LYS A 89 -4.31 16.14 -9.15
N VAL A 90 -5.36 16.95 -9.20
CA VAL A 90 -5.78 17.61 -10.45
C VAL A 90 -4.71 18.65 -10.81
N ARG A 91 -4.18 18.63 -12.05
CA ARG A 91 -3.10 19.55 -12.48
C ARG A 91 -3.47 21.03 -12.42
N LYS A 92 -4.75 21.34 -12.65
CA LYS A 92 -5.32 22.69 -12.60
C LYS A 92 -6.67 22.60 -11.90
N PRO A 93 -6.68 22.59 -10.55
CA PRO A 93 -7.90 22.45 -9.80
C PRO A 93 -8.81 23.67 -9.99
N SER A 94 -10.13 23.45 -9.95
CA SER A 94 -11.12 24.52 -9.92
C SER A 94 -11.02 25.27 -8.59
N GLU A 95 -11.02 26.61 -8.62
CA GLU A 95 -11.06 27.44 -7.41
C GLU A 95 -12.35 27.23 -6.60
N GLU A 96 -13.43 26.84 -7.28
CA GLU A 96 -14.73 26.57 -6.66
C GLU A 96 -14.79 25.20 -5.97
N GLY A 97 -13.82 24.30 -6.18
CA GLY A 97 -13.83 22.96 -5.57
C GLY A 97 -14.80 21.95 -6.20
N TRP A 98 -15.42 22.28 -7.32
CA TRP A 98 -16.31 21.39 -8.08
C TRP A 98 -16.21 21.64 -9.60
N TYR A 99 -16.81 20.75 -10.39
CA TYR A 99 -16.70 20.71 -11.85
C TYR A 99 -18.06 20.41 -12.50
N LYS A 100 -18.37 21.14 -13.57
CA LYS A 100 -19.63 20.96 -14.32
C LYS A 100 -19.74 19.58 -14.97
N ASN A 101 -20.97 19.10 -15.13
CA ASN A 101 -21.26 17.91 -15.91
C ASN A 101 -20.62 17.97 -17.31
N GLY A 102 -20.04 16.86 -17.77
CA GLY A 102 -19.31 16.72 -19.02
C GLY A 102 -17.87 17.24 -18.99
N ARG A 103 -17.40 17.82 -17.87
CA ARG A 103 -16.04 18.37 -17.76
C ARG A 103 -15.00 17.27 -17.61
N SER A 104 -13.97 17.29 -18.46
CA SER A 104 -12.76 16.49 -18.28
C SER A 104 -11.64 17.25 -17.59
N VAL A 105 -10.91 16.57 -16.72
CA VAL A 105 -9.74 17.09 -16.00
C VAL A 105 -8.56 16.12 -16.13
N ASN A 106 -7.35 16.65 -16.04
CA ASN A 106 -6.13 15.85 -16.03
C ASN A 106 -5.53 15.81 -14.63
N PHE A 107 -5.16 14.62 -14.21
CA PHE A 107 -4.45 14.33 -12.97
C PHE A 107 -2.96 14.19 -13.20
N GLU A 108 -2.25 14.38 -12.10
CA GLU A 108 -0.84 14.11 -11.93
C GLU A 108 -0.70 13.27 -10.66
N CYS A 109 0.04 12.17 -10.76
CA CYS A 109 0.36 11.37 -9.59
C CYS A 109 1.37 12.11 -8.72
N ASP A 110 1.30 11.87 -7.41
CA ASP A 110 2.30 12.32 -6.47
C ASP A 110 3.67 11.70 -6.77
N GLU A 111 4.71 12.26 -6.16
CA GLU A 111 6.07 11.76 -6.31
C GLU A 111 6.12 10.25 -5.99
N PHE A 112 6.88 9.50 -6.80
CA PHE A 112 7.03 8.03 -6.71
C PHE A 112 5.84 7.19 -7.21
N TYR A 113 4.75 7.82 -7.64
CA TYR A 113 3.62 7.12 -8.25
C TYR A 113 3.51 7.43 -9.73
N GLU A 114 2.94 6.47 -10.49
CA GLU A 114 2.71 6.60 -11.92
C GLU A 114 1.35 6.00 -12.30
N THR A 115 0.86 6.41 -13.46
CA THR A 115 -0.39 5.89 -13.99
C THR A 115 -0.36 5.86 -15.52
N LYS A 116 -1.09 4.91 -16.10
CA LYS A 116 -1.28 4.82 -17.55
C LYS A 116 -2.38 5.75 -18.07
N ARG A 117 -3.25 6.22 -17.18
CA ARG A 117 -4.40 7.06 -17.51
C ARG A 117 -4.36 8.30 -16.65
N THR A 118 -4.51 9.48 -17.23
CA THR A 118 -4.45 10.75 -16.49
C THR A 118 -5.72 11.57 -16.60
N ASN A 119 -6.68 11.19 -17.44
CA ASN A 119 -7.90 11.95 -17.66
C ASN A 119 -9.09 11.30 -16.95
N ALA A 120 -9.89 12.11 -16.27
CA ALA A 120 -11.20 11.71 -15.76
C ALA A 120 -12.26 12.70 -16.23
N LYS A 121 -13.49 12.22 -16.40
CA LYS A 121 -14.62 13.03 -16.85
C LYS A 121 -15.71 13.03 -15.80
N CYS A 122 -16.24 14.21 -15.46
CA CYS A 122 -17.44 14.32 -14.66
C CYS A 122 -18.65 14.00 -15.54
N GLU A 123 -19.41 12.99 -15.18
CA GLU A 123 -20.63 12.60 -15.88
C GLU A 123 -21.75 12.31 -14.86
N ASN A 124 -22.82 13.09 -14.91
CA ASN A 124 -24.00 12.98 -14.04
C ASN A 124 -23.66 12.86 -12.54
N GLY A 125 -22.73 13.71 -12.09
CA GLY A 125 -22.32 13.83 -10.70
C GLY A 125 -21.32 12.76 -10.24
N ILE A 126 -20.86 11.90 -11.15
CA ILE A 126 -19.91 10.82 -10.89
C ILE A 126 -18.67 11.03 -11.77
N TRP A 127 -17.48 10.81 -11.20
CA TRP A 127 -16.26 10.80 -11.98
C TRP A 127 -16.08 9.46 -12.69
N GLU A 128 -16.10 9.49 -14.01
CA GLU A 128 -15.70 8.38 -14.85
C GLU A 128 -14.18 8.35 -15.01
N ASP A 129 -13.63 7.15 -15.02
CA ASP A 129 -12.23 6.90 -15.38
C ASP A 129 -11.20 7.57 -14.47
N LEU A 130 -11.52 7.74 -13.17
CA LEU A 130 -10.55 8.23 -12.17
C LEU A 130 -9.24 7.42 -12.23
N PRO A 131 -8.08 8.10 -12.32
CA PRO A 131 -6.82 7.42 -12.49
C PRO A 131 -6.34 6.81 -11.18
N VAL A 132 -5.89 5.56 -11.24
CA VAL A 132 -5.21 4.90 -10.13
C VAL A 132 -3.72 5.14 -10.30
N CYS A 133 -3.12 5.79 -9.31
CA CYS A 133 -1.69 6.03 -9.22
C CYS A 133 -1.02 4.86 -8.46
N GLU A 134 -0.22 4.08 -9.17
CA GLU A 134 0.51 2.93 -8.62
C GLU A 134 1.93 3.33 -8.29
N LYS A 135 2.51 2.78 -7.21
CA LYS A 135 3.91 3.05 -6.87
C LYS A 135 4.80 2.53 -8.01
N ARG A 136 5.69 3.38 -8.48
CA ARG A 136 6.66 3.04 -9.53
C ARG A 136 7.50 1.83 -9.14
N LYS A 137 7.71 0.92 -10.10
CA LYS A 137 8.43 -0.36 -9.88
C LYS A 137 9.95 -0.24 -9.97
N ASP A 138 10.44 0.84 -10.57
CA ASP A 138 11.87 1.11 -10.74
C ASP A 138 12.50 1.79 -9.52
N LEU A 139 11.71 2.06 -8.48
CA LEU A 139 12.17 2.66 -7.23
C LEU A 139 12.72 1.62 -6.28
N CYS A 140 13.84 1.92 -5.65
CA CYS A 140 14.36 1.09 -4.58
C CYS A 140 13.77 1.50 -3.23
N GLY A 141 13.56 0.51 -2.37
CA GLY A 141 13.29 0.74 -0.96
C GLY A 141 14.57 1.04 -0.18
N GLU A 142 14.53 0.82 1.13
CA GLU A 142 15.70 0.96 2.01
C GLU A 142 16.91 0.15 1.50
N PRO A 143 18.12 0.74 1.50
CA PRO A 143 19.33 0.02 1.13
C PRO A 143 19.61 -1.18 2.06
N PRO A 144 20.20 -2.28 1.56
CA PRO A 144 20.44 -3.46 2.36
C PRO A 144 21.43 -3.21 3.50
N GLN A 145 21.13 -3.74 4.69
CA GLN A 145 22.04 -3.61 5.84
C GLN A 145 23.38 -4.31 5.57
N VAL A 146 24.50 -3.59 5.71
CA VAL A 146 25.85 -4.12 5.56
C VAL A 146 26.54 -4.20 6.93
N LYS A 147 26.97 -5.41 7.32
CA LYS A 147 27.63 -5.64 8.61
C LYS A 147 28.90 -4.79 8.74
N ASN A 148 29.07 -4.15 9.90
CA ASN A 148 30.17 -3.22 10.21
C ASN A 148 30.24 -2.00 9.27
N ALA A 149 29.12 -1.61 8.67
CA ALA A 149 29.01 -0.40 7.87
C ALA A 149 27.80 0.43 8.28
N VAL A 150 27.87 1.73 8.02
CA VAL A 150 26.77 2.67 8.16
C VAL A 150 26.61 3.48 6.88
N ILE A 151 25.41 3.94 6.60
CA ILE A 151 25.15 4.88 5.50
C ILE A 151 25.28 6.29 6.06
N THR A 152 26.05 7.16 5.39
CA THR A 152 26.40 8.50 5.92
C THR A 152 25.49 9.62 5.46
N GLN A 153 24.57 9.34 4.54
CA GLN A 153 23.55 10.29 4.09
C GLN A 153 22.31 10.24 5.00
N GLU A 154 21.41 11.23 4.83
CA GLU A 154 20.13 11.26 5.52
C GLU A 154 19.26 10.05 5.19
N TYR A 155 18.53 9.58 6.21
CA TYR A 155 17.60 8.47 6.08
C TYR A 155 16.47 8.79 5.09
N ARG A 156 16.19 7.85 4.21
CA ARG A 156 15.06 7.83 3.27
C ARG A 156 14.60 6.38 3.11
N ASP A 157 13.31 6.19 2.86
CA ASP A 157 12.67 4.89 2.68
C ASP A 157 12.45 4.51 1.20
N THR A 158 12.54 5.50 0.29
CA THR A 158 12.32 5.34 -1.15
C THR A 158 13.39 6.11 -1.94
N PHE A 159 13.91 5.48 -3.00
CA PHE A 159 14.98 5.99 -3.85
C PHE A 159 14.61 5.88 -5.32
N LEU A 160 14.87 6.95 -6.08
CA LEU A 160 14.70 6.95 -7.54
C LEU A 160 15.68 5.98 -8.20
N ASP A 161 15.31 5.49 -9.39
CA ASP A 161 16.25 4.79 -10.26
C ASP A 161 17.52 5.63 -10.46
N SER A 162 18.67 4.94 -10.52
CA SER A 162 20.01 5.52 -10.59
C SER A 162 20.47 6.31 -9.36
N SER A 163 19.68 6.37 -8.28
CA SER A 163 20.15 6.91 -6.99
C SER A 163 21.31 6.09 -6.46
N SER A 164 22.31 6.74 -5.85
CA SER A 164 23.42 6.05 -5.19
C SER A 164 23.48 6.33 -3.70
N VAL A 165 23.94 5.33 -2.95
CA VAL A 165 24.20 5.44 -1.51
C VAL A 165 25.65 5.08 -1.20
N GLN A 166 26.21 5.76 -0.20
CA GLN A 166 27.58 5.53 0.24
C GLN A 166 27.61 4.86 1.61
N TYR A 167 28.24 3.69 1.67
CA TYR A 167 28.54 3.00 2.91
C TYR A 167 29.90 3.43 3.44
N LYS A 168 29.96 3.68 4.74
CA LYS A 168 31.18 3.86 5.49
C LYS A 168 31.36 2.69 6.44
N CYS A 169 32.44 1.93 6.26
CA CYS A 169 32.80 0.89 7.21
C CYS A 169 33.20 1.49 8.57
N GLN A 170 33.01 0.72 9.63
CA GLN A 170 33.59 0.97 10.94
C GLN A 170 35.13 1.05 10.83
N ASP A 171 35.77 1.86 11.66
CA ASP A 171 37.19 2.24 11.52
C ASP A 171 38.18 1.07 11.38
N SER A 172 37.91 -0.08 12.00
CA SER A 172 38.76 -1.29 11.89
C SER A 172 38.56 -2.09 10.60
N TYR A 173 37.76 -1.59 9.65
CA TYR A 173 37.42 -2.27 8.40
C TYR A 173 37.66 -1.37 7.19
N ASN A 174 37.94 -1.98 6.03
CA ASN A 174 38.03 -1.33 4.72
C ASN A 174 36.93 -1.85 3.79
N LEU A 175 36.45 -0.98 2.90
CA LEU A 175 35.55 -1.36 1.81
C LEU A 175 36.28 -2.28 0.82
N ASN A 176 35.65 -3.39 0.45
CA ASN A 176 36.21 -4.37 -0.49
C ASN A 176 35.93 -4.02 -1.98
N ILE A 177 35.05 -3.06 -2.26
CA ILE A 177 34.61 -2.67 -3.61
C ILE A 177 34.61 -1.14 -3.71
N THR A 178 35.08 -0.60 -4.84
CA THR A 178 35.14 0.84 -5.16
C THR A 178 33.88 1.37 -5.86
N ASP A 179 33.04 0.50 -6.42
CA ASP A 179 31.82 0.91 -7.10
C ASP A 179 30.74 1.35 -6.09
N PRO A 180 30.02 2.45 -6.38
CA PRO A 180 28.96 2.92 -5.50
C PRO A 180 27.78 1.95 -5.50
N THR A 181 27.04 1.90 -4.38
CA THR A 181 25.77 1.15 -4.34
C THR A 181 24.70 1.97 -5.05
N ILE A 182 24.15 1.47 -6.16
CA ILE A 182 23.23 2.19 -7.04
C ILE A 182 21.90 1.45 -7.12
N CYS A 183 20.79 2.19 -7.10
CA CYS A 183 19.46 1.69 -7.40
C CYS A 183 19.30 1.49 -8.90
N ILE A 184 18.98 0.27 -9.35
CA ILE A 184 18.76 -0.05 -10.76
C ILE A 184 17.46 -0.82 -10.87
N SER A 185 16.44 -0.21 -11.46
CA SER A 185 15.14 -0.80 -11.73
C SER A 185 14.52 -1.47 -10.50
N GLY A 186 14.57 -0.76 -9.36
CA GLY A 186 14.03 -1.22 -8.09
C GLY A 186 14.94 -2.15 -7.27
N ILE A 187 16.15 -2.44 -7.76
CA ILE A 187 17.10 -3.34 -7.10
C ILE A 187 18.40 -2.60 -6.77
N TRP A 188 18.87 -2.73 -5.53
CA TRP A 188 20.18 -2.22 -5.14
C TRP A 188 21.31 -3.09 -5.71
N SER A 189 22.16 -2.49 -6.53
CA SER A 189 23.38 -3.07 -7.08
C SER A 189 24.62 -2.49 -6.41
N GLY A 190 25.77 -3.18 -6.51
CA GLY A 190 27.04 -2.67 -5.96
C GLY A 190 27.10 -2.63 -4.43
N ILE A 191 26.50 -3.62 -3.75
CA ILE A 191 26.48 -3.68 -2.27
C ILE A 191 27.87 -4.08 -1.75
N PRO A 192 28.56 -3.24 -0.95
CA PRO A 192 29.92 -3.51 -0.51
C PRO A 192 29.98 -4.50 0.65
N LYS A 193 31.19 -5.02 0.90
CA LYS A 193 31.53 -5.77 2.12
C LYS A 193 32.68 -5.09 2.84
N CYS A 194 32.58 -4.99 4.16
CA CYS A 194 33.65 -4.47 5.02
C CYS A 194 34.60 -5.62 5.42
N LYS A 195 35.90 -5.49 5.09
CA LYS A 195 36.96 -6.43 5.47
C LYS A 195 37.79 -5.87 6.61
N ASN A 196 38.07 -6.69 7.62
CA ASN A 196 38.85 -6.26 8.79
C ASN A 196 40.29 -5.93 8.37
N LYS A 197 40.78 -4.76 8.81
CA LYS A 197 42.14 -4.27 8.55
C LYS A 197 43.23 -5.15 9.17
N ASN A 198 42.90 -5.88 10.24
CA ASN A 198 43.86 -6.69 11.02
C ASN A 198 43.91 -8.18 10.61
N ILE A 199 43.30 -8.57 9.48
CA ILE A 199 43.65 -9.85 8.83
C ILE A 199 44.90 -9.59 7.99
N ASP A 200 46.01 -9.35 8.69
CA ASP A 200 47.35 -9.48 8.16
C ASP A 200 47.87 -10.88 8.50
N LEU A 201 48.62 -11.44 7.57
CA LEU A 201 49.09 -12.83 7.50
C LEU A 201 50.05 -13.16 8.66
N THR A 202 49.53 -13.36 9.87
CA THR A 202 50.32 -13.86 11.01
C THR A 202 50.08 -15.34 11.22
N LYS A 203 50.39 -16.17 10.22
CA LYS A 203 50.66 -17.61 10.41
C LYS A 203 51.80 -18.09 9.50
N SER A 204 53.02 -17.66 9.81
CA SER A 204 54.20 -18.50 9.64
C SER A 204 54.74 -18.82 11.03
N GLY A 205 54.49 -20.05 11.48
CA GLY A 205 54.91 -20.51 12.80
C GLY A 205 54.16 -21.76 13.23
N SER A 206 54.85 -22.90 13.09
CA SER A 206 54.59 -24.22 13.70
C SER A 206 53.48 -25.11 13.09
N GLU A 207 53.95 -26.00 12.22
CA GLU A 207 53.85 -27.46 12.34
C GLU A 207 52.49 -28.14 12.64
N GLN A 208 52.22 -29.10 11.73
CA GLN A 208 51.49 -30.36 11.85
C GLN A 208 50.00 -30.43 11.49
N ARG A 209 49.79 -31.15 10.36
CA ARG A 209 48.63 -31.98 9.95
C ARG A 209 47.33 -31.22 9.67
N SER A 210 46.72 -31.24 8.49
CA SER A 210 46.78 -32.13 7.33
C SER A 210 46.40 -31.35 6.07
N ASN A 211 46.87 -31.81 4.90
CA ASN A 211 46.47 -31.30 3.58
C ASN A 211 44.95 -31.13 3.46
N GLU A 212 44.47 -29.89 3.30
CA GLU A 212 43.28 -29.61 2.49
C GLU A 212 43.37 -28.21 1.90
N HIS A 213 43.74 -28.18 0.63
CA HIS A 213 43.84 -27.01 -0.22
C HIS A 213 42.41 -26.51 -0.51
N CYS A 214 42.04 -25.30 -0.06
CA CYS A 214 40.79 -24.69 -0.51
C CYS A 214 40.96 -24.20 -1.95
N ILE A 215 40.60 -25.07 -2.89
CA ILE A 215 40.44 -24.77 -4.32
C ILE A 215 39.12 -24.02 -4.49
N CYS A 216 39.15 -22.86 -5.13
CA CYS A 216 37.94 -22.25 -5.68
C CYS A 216 37.62 -22.92 -7.02
N PHE A 217 36.50 -23.62 -7.10
CA PHE A 217 35.98 -24.14 -8.37
C PHE A 217 35.01 -23.12 -8.97
N SER A 218 35.14 -22.85 -10.28
CA SER A 218 34.04 -22.32 -11.07
C SER A 218 32.89 -23.34 -10.99
N VAL A 219 31.74 -22.95 -10.43
CA VAL A 219 30.55 -23.83 -10.40
C VAL A 219 29.90 -23.74 -11.79
N ASP A 220 30.51 -24.37 -12.79
CA ASP A 220 29.99 -24.40 -14.15
C ASP A 220 28.96 -25.51 -14.37
N LYS A 221 28.74 -26.41 -13.39
CA LYS A 221 27.83 -27.56 -13.49
C LYS A 221 27.17 -27.89 -12.15
N CYS A 222 26.16 -27.14 -11.78
CA CYS A 222 25.10 -27.69 -10.96
C CYS A 222 24.48 -28.86 -11.74
N GLY A 223 24.11 -29.95 -11.07
CA GLY A 223 23.43 -31.08 -11.72
C GLY A 223 22.11 -30.67 -12.38
N GLU A 224 21.34 -31.64 -12.88
CA GLU A 224 20.02 -31.36 -13.46
C GLU A 224 19.16 -30.51 -12.50
N LYS A 225 18.38 -29.58 -13.07
CA LYS A 225 17.54 -28.68 -12.28
C LYS A 225 16.51 -29.50 -11.51
N PRO A 226 16.30 -29.24 -10.21
CA PRO A 226 15.33 -30.01 -9.43
C PRO A 226 13.91 -29.84 -9.98
N VAL A 227 13.18 -30.94 -10.08
CA VAL A 227 11.75 -30.90 -10.44
C VAL A 227 10.95 -30.80 -9.16
N VAL A 228 10.05 -29.82 -9.09
CA VAL A 228 9.11 -29.66 -7.96
C VAL A 228 7.72 -30.01 -8.48
N ASP A 229 7.09 -31.02 -7.88
CA ASP A 229 5.74 -31.42 -8.25
C ASP A 229 4.77 -30.26 -8.05
N ASN A 230 3.91 -30.01 -9.05
CA ASN A 230 2.96 -28.91 -9.06
C ASN A 230 3.60 -27.52 -8.87
N GLY A 231 4.85 -27.34 -9.29
CA GLY A 231 5.51 -26.05 -9.36
C GLY A 231 6.53 -26.00 -10.50
N ASP A 232 6.98 -24.80 -10.83
CA ASP A 232 8.05 -24.58 -11.80
C ASP A 232 8.88 -23.35 -11.41
N TYR A 233 10.10 -23.26 -11.91
CA TYR A 233 10.94 -22.09 -11.68
C TYR A 233 10.61 -20.97 -12.68
N ILE A 234 10.42 -19.76 -12.16
CA ILE A 234 10.02 -18.58 -12.94
C ILE A 234 11.19 -17.65 -13.27
N SER A 235 12.34 -17.83 -12.62
CA SER A 235 13.58 -17.14 -12.97
C SER A 235 14.82 -18.02 -12.73
N ASP A 236 15.79 -17.87 -13.63
CA ASP A 236 17.13 -18.46 -13.57
C ASP A 236 18.13 -17.30 -13.55
N ASP A 237 18.20 -16.60 -12.42
CA ASP A 237 18.84 -15.28 -12.31
C ASP A 237 20.35 -15.34 -12.62
N THR A 238 21.01 -16.50 -12.44
CA THR A 238 22.49 -16.61 -12.51
C THR A 238 23.06 -18.01 -12.83
N ARG A 239 22.26 -19.03 -13.21
CA ARG A 239 22.65 -20.47 -13.23
C ARG A 239 23.01 -21.06 -11.85
N MET A 240 23.09 -20.23 -10.81
CA MET A 240 23.41 -20.60 -9.44
C MET A 240 22.20 -20.51 -8.50
N ALA A 241 21.05 -20.06 -9.00
CA ALA A 241 19.83 -19.96 -8.21
C ALA A 241 18.57 -20.08 -9.09
N LEU A 242 17.56 -20.80 -8.57
CA LEU A 242 16.25 -20.96 -9.18
C LEU A 242 15.19 -20.37 -8.24
N THR A 243 14.28 -19.57 -8.78
CA THR A 243 13.12 -19.04 -8.02
C THR A 243 11.88 -19.84 -8.40
N TYR A 244 11.29 -20.56 -7.44
CA TYR A 244 10.16 -21.45 -7.68
C TYR A 244 8.82 -20.79 -7.41
N LYS A 245 7.81 -21.22 -8.17
CA LYS A 245 6.41 -20.86 -7.98
C LYS A 245 5.55 -22.10 -8.14
N CYS A 246 4.60 -22.28 -7.24
CA CYS A 246 3.63 -23.36 -7.34
C CYS A 246 2.52 -23.06 -8.35
N ASN A 247 1.91 -24.12 -8.88
CA ASN A 247 0.71 -24.08 -9.70
C ASN A 247 -0.43 -23.39 -8.96
N LEU A 248 -1.42 -22.92 -9.71
CA LEU A 248 -2.57 -22.22 -9.15
C LEU A 248 -3.24 -23.05 -8.04
N TYR A 249 -3.47 -22.40 -6.88
CA TYR A 249 -4.02 -22.96 -5.64
C TYR A 249 -3.08 -23.84 -4.79
N TYR A 250 -1.90 -24.20 -5.29
CA TYR A 250 -0.88 -24.87 -4.48
C TYR A 250 -0.09 -23.85 -3.65
N LYS A 251 0.21 -24.22 -2.41
CA LYS A 251 0.96 -23.36 -1.48
C LYS A 251 2.42 -23.77 -1.43
N LEU A 252 3.31 -22.81 -1.65
CA LEU A 252 4.75 -23.02 -1.51
C LEU A 252 5.12 -23.11 -0.02
N GLU A 253 5.69 -24.24 0.40
CA GLU A 253 6.27 -24.42 1.72
C GLU A 253 7.76 -24.75 1.60
N GLY A 254 8.59 -24.06 2.37
CA GLY A 254 10.04 -24.13 2.25
C GLY A 254 10.63 -22.95 1.47
N PRO A 255 11.84 -23.09 0.92
CA PRO A 255 12.56 -21.97 0.32
C PRO A 255 12.01 -21.61 -1.07
N GLU A 256 11.60 -20.36 -1.24
CA GLU A 256 11.20 -19.83 -2.56
C GLU A 256 12.38 -19.81 -3.56
N LYS A 257 13.60 -19.61 -3.05
CA LYS A 257 14.83 -19.57 -3.84
C LYS A 257 15.75 -20.74 -3.51
N VAL A 258 16.03 -21.57 -4.50
CA VAL A 258 16.90 -22.74 -4.42
C VAL A 258 18.28 -22.38 -4.95
N MET A 259 19.32 -22.58 -4.15
CA MET A 259 20.69 -22.16 -4.44
C MET A 259 21.56 -23.35 -4.82
N CYS A 260 22.43 -23.19 -5.81
CA CYS A 260 23.46 -24.18 -6.11
C CYS A 260 24.71 -23.91 -5.27
N HIS A 261 25.13 -24.92 -4.51
CA HIS A 261 26.30 -24.85 -3.66
C HIS A 261 27.60 -25.18 -4.42
N SER A 262 28.75 -24.81 -3.83
CA SER A 262 30.08 -25.02 -4.43
C SER A 262 30.45 -26.49 -4.66
N ASN A 263 29.72 -27.42 -4.06
CA ASN A 263 29.84 -28.87 -4.27
C ASN A 263 29.01 -29.36 -5.48
N GLY A 264 28.36 -28.48 -6.24
CA GLY A 264 27.54 -28.81 -7.42
C GLY A 264 26.14 -29.34 -7.10
N VAL A 265 25.71 -29.25 -5.84
CA VAL A 265 24.41 -29.74 -5.36
C VAL A 265 23.45 -28.58 -5.10
N TRP A 266 22.19 -28.75 -5.51
CA TRP A 266 21.12 -27.80 -5.20
C TRP A 266 20.73 -27.87 -3.72
N SER A 267 20.41 -26.73 -3.12
CA SER A 267 19.84 -26.64 -1.79
C SER A 267 18.48 -27.34 -1.72
N GLU A 268 17.93 -27.47 -0.51
CA GLU A 268 16.58 -27.99 -0.31
C GLU A 268 15.56 -27.27 -1.22
N THR A 269 14.68 -28.04 -1.84
CA THR A 269 13.64 -27.55 -2.74
C THR A 269 12.35 -27.27 -1.97
N PRO A 270 11.53 -26.31 -2.40
CA PRO A 270 10.21 -26.13 -1.82
C PRO A 270 9.29 -27.30 -2.15
N VAL A 271 8.23 -27.43 -1.34
CA VAL A 271 7.12 -28.35 -1.56
C VAL A 271 5.87 -27.54 -1.89
N CYS A 272 5.21 -27.88 -3.00
CA CYS A 272 3.91 -27.32 -3.34
C CYS A 272 2.81 -28.15 -2.68
N LYS A 273 2.30 -27.67 -1.55
CA LYS A 273 1.18 -28.30 -0.83
C LYS A 273 -0.12 -28.16 -1.60
N GLU A 274 -0.84 -29.27 -1.69
CA GLU A 274 -2.14 -29.33 -2.37
C GLU A 274 -3.20 -28.46 -1.69
N PRO A 275 -4.12 -27.88 -2.48
CA PRO A 275 -5.29 -27.21 -1.92
C PRO A 275 -6.30 -28.23 -1.40
N CYS A 276 -7.17 -27.76 -0.52
CA CYS A 276 -8.39 -28.46 -0.21
C CYS A 276 -9.37 -28.41 -1.40
N THR A 277 -9.88 -29.58 -1.81
CA THR A 277 -10.92 -29.66 -2.85
C THR A 277 -12.31 -29.63 -2.21
N VAL A 278 -13.14 -28.69 -2.66
CA VAL A 278 -14.55 -28.55 -2.30
C VAL A 278 -15.38 -29.01 -3.50
N SER A 279 -15.73 -30.29 -3.48
CA SER A 279 -16.53 -30.92 -4.55
C SER A 279 -18.03 -30.64 -4.36
N PRO A 280 -18.77 -30.34 -5.43
CA PRO A 280 -20.23 -30.26 -5.41
C PRO A 280 -20.90 -31.55 -4.90
N THR A 281 -20.26 -32.72 -5.07
CA THR A 281 -20.76 -34.01 -4.57
C THR A 281 -20.54 -34.23 -3.08
N SER A 282 -19.55 -33.56 -2.50
CA SER A 282 -19.25 -33.64 -1.06
C SER A 282 -19.98 -32.54 -0.27
N PHE A 283 -20.41 -31.48 -0.96
CA PHE A 283 -21.02 -30.29 -0.37
C PHE A 283 -22.25 -29.85 -1.19
N ASP A 284 -23.34 -30.62 -1.09
CA ASP A 284 -24.56 -30.43 -1.89
C ASP A 284 -25.24 -29.06 -1.73
N LEU A 285 -24.92 -28.33 -0.66
CA LEU A 285 -25.48 -27.00 -0.36
C LEU A 285 -24.90 -25.88 -1.24
N LEU A 286 -23.78 -26.12 -1.95
CA LEU A 286 -23.08 -25.12 -2.75
C LEU A 286 -23.65 -24.97 -4.15
N ASP A 287 -23.78 -23.73 -4.60
CA ASP A 287 -24.16 -23.37 -5.98
C ASP A 287 -22.92 -23.44 -6.88
N ALA A 288 -22.39 -24.65 -7.08
CA ALA A 288 -21.19 -24.92 -7.88
C ALA A 288 -21.39 -26.14 -8.78
N THR A 289 -20.96 -26.02 -10.04
CA THR A 289 -21.01 -27.09 -11.05
C THR A 289 -19.64 -27.77 -11.25
N THR A 290 -18.57 -27.17 -10.73
CA THR A 290 -17.20 -27.67 -10.79
C THR A 290 -16.56 -27.62 -9.40
N ASN A 291 -15.50 -28.42 -9.22
CA ASN A 291 -14.70 -28.42 -8.00
C ASN A 291 -14.15 -27.01 -7.71
N GLN A 292 -14.34 -26.57 -6.47
CA GLN A 292 -13.74 -25.35 -5.95
C GLN A 292 -12.51 -25.71 -5.11
N TYR A 293 -11.57 -24.78 -4.97
CA TYR A 293 -10.31 -25.02 -4.26
C TYR A 293 -10.08 -23.96 -3.19
N VAL A 294 -9.61 -24.39 -2.02
CA VAL A 294 -9.23 -23.52 -0.90
C VAL A 294 -7.76 -23.77 -0.59
N MET A 295 -6.94 -22.72 -0.62
CA MET A 295 -5.51 -22.82 -0.31
C MET A 295 -5.28 -23.30 1.12
N ASP A 296 -4.23 -24.10 1.32
CA ASP A 296 -3.92 -24.68 2.63
C ASP A 296 -3.54 -23.62 3.69
N GLY A 297 -4.21 -23.67 4.84
CA GLY A 297 -4.15 -22.64 5.89
C GLY A 297 -4.96 -21.39 5.59
N GLY A 298 -5.69 -21.37 4.46
CA GLY A 298 -6.52 -20.26 4.02
C GLY A 298 -8.02 -20.50 4.22
N SER A 299 -8.79 -19.45 3.92
CA SER A 299 -10.26 -19.48 3.95
C SER A 299 -10.83 -18.96 2.64
N SER A 300 -12.00 -19.46 2.25
CA SER A 300 -12.72 -19.00 1.06
C SER A 300 -14.23 -19.06 1.30
N VAL A 301 -14.97 -18.24 0.56
CA VAL A 301 -16.42 -18.10 0.71
C VAL A 301 -17.08 -18.54 -0.58
N PHE A 302 -17.99 -19.52 -0.49
CA PHE A 302 -18.71 -20.05 -1.63
C PHE A 302 -20.22 -19.76 -1.51
N LEU A 303 -20.87 -19.60 -2.66
CA LEU A 303 -22.30 -19.33 -2.75
C LEU A 303 -23.10 -20.61 -2.47
N CYS A 304 -24.18 -20.48 -1.70
CA CYS A 304 -25.10 -21.58 -1.45
C CYS A 304 -26.26 -21.59 -2.46
N LYS A 305 -26.80 -22.78 -2.76
CA LYS A 305 -27.98 -22.96 -3.63
C LYS A 305 -29.24 -22.29 -3.08
N GLN A 306 -29.34 -22.19 -1.75
CA GLN A 306 -30.50 -21.59 -1.09
C GLN A 306 -30.60 -20.09 -1.37
N LYS A 307 -31.82 -19.64 -1.67
CA LYS A 307 -32.20 -18.23 -1.82
C LYS A 307 -33.25 -17.87 -0.77
N GLY A 308 -33.14 -16.69 -0.16
CA GLY A 308 -34.14 -16.19 0.76
C GLY A 308 -35.23 -15.39 0.07
N TYR A 309 -36.21 -14.92 0.85
CA TYR A 309 -37.26 -14.02 0.36
C TYR A 309 -36.63 -12.79 -0.31
N TYR A 310 -37.17 -12.40 -1.48
CA TYR A 310 -36.64 -11.34 -2.36
C TYR A 310 -35.28 -11.61 -3.04
N GLY A 311 -34.84 -12.88 -3.12
CA GLY A 311 -33.63 -13.24 -3.87
C GLY A 311 -32.33 -12.99 -3.10
N THR A 312 -32.41 -12.92 -1.76
CA THR A 312 -31.23 -12.81 -0.89
C THR A 312 -30.31 -14.02 -1.04
N ARG A 313 -29.01 -13.75 -1.22
CA ARG A 313 -27.97 -14.77 -1.43
C ARG A 313 -27.36 -15.22 -0.10
N TYR A 314 -27.12 -16.52 0.02
CA TYR A 314 -26.48 -17.15 1.18
C TYR A 314 -25.09 -17.63 0.82
N PHE A 315 -24.19 -17.57 1.79
CA PHE A 315 -22.79 -17.92 1.63
C PHE A 315 -22.34 -18.85 2.75
N SER A 316 -21.36 -19.71 2.46
CA SER A 316 -20.72 -20.58 3.44
C SER A 316 -19.21 -20.36 3.43
N HIS A 317 -18.62 -20.33 4.63
CA HIS A 317 -17.19 -20.14 4.85
C HIS A 317 -16.50 -21.48 4.93
N PHE A 318 -15.50 -21.68 4.10
CA PHE A 318 -14.66 -22.85 4.05
C PHE A 318 -13.27 -22.49 4.57
N HIS A 319 -12.74 -23.32 5.46
CA HIS A 319 -11.39 -23.21 5.96
C HIS A 319 -10.64 -24.51 5.66
N CYS A 320 -9.46 -24.37 5.07
CA CYS A 320 -8.58 -25.49 4.75
C CYS A 320 -7.41 -25.53 5.72
N GLN A 321 -7.19 -26.69 6.34
CA GLN A 321 -6.02 -26.91 7.19
C GLN A 321 -5.48 -28.32 6.99
N ASN A 322 -4.23 -28.42 6.53
CA ASN A 322 -3.54 -29.67 6.21
C ASN A 322 -4.37 -30.58 5.27
N GLY A 323 -4.90 -30.00 4.19
CA GLY A 323 -5.73 -30.73 3.22
C GLY A 323 -7.13 -31.11 3.71
N LYS A 324 -7.50 -30.77 4.95
CA LYS A 324 -8.84 -31.01 5.51
C LYS A 324 -9.71 -29.76 5.43
N VAL A 325 -10.89 -29.91 4.83
CA VAL A 325 -11.91 -28.87 4.77
C VAL A 325 -12.79 -28.89 6.01
N THR A 326 -13.04 -27.70 6.56
CA THR A 326 -14.14 -27.42 7.49
C THR A 326 -15.00 -26.30 6.92
N HIS A 327 -16.30 -26.30 7.22
CA HIS A 327 -17.19 -25.25 6.72
C HIS A 327 -18.24 -24.85 7.76
N LYS A 328 -18.74 -23.62 7.63
CA LYS A 328 -19.87 -23.10 8.41
C LYS A 328 -21.20 -23.29 7.67
N PRO A 329 -22.34 -23.36 8.37
CA PRO A 329 -23.66 -23.35 7.73
C PRO A 329 -23.86 -22.11 6.84
N CYS A 330 -24.75 -22.21 5.85
CA CYS A 330 -25.08 -21.11 4.96
C CYS A 330 -25.75 -19.94 5.72
N THR A 331 -25.17 -18.75 5.67
CA THR A 331 -25.69 -17.53 6.32
C THR A 331 -25.76 -16.35 5.34
N ARG A 332 -26.41 -15.25 5.75
CA ARG A 332 -26.47 -14.02 4.94
C ARG A 332 -25.14 -13.27 5.04
N LYS A 333 -24.76 -12.54 3.98
CA LYS A 333 -23.49 -11.80 3.87
C LYS A 333 -23.19 -10.87 5.08
N TYR A 334 -24.21 -10.37 5.76
CA TYR A 334 -24.11 -9.45 6.92
C TYR A 334 -23.90 -10.14 8.27
N ASP A 335 -24.05 -11.47 8.33
CA ASP A 335 -23.88 -12.27 9.56
C ASP A 335 -22.47 -12.91 9.62
N VAL A 336 -21.53 -12.44 8.79
CA VAL A 336 -20.15 -12.93 8.68
C VAL A 336 -19.24 -12.10 9.58
N PRO A 337 -18.65 -12.65 10.65
CA PRO A 337 -17.63 -11.94 11.42
C PRO A 337 -16.38 -11.77 10.57
N ASN A 338 -15.86 -10.55 10.49
CA ASN A 338 -14.50 -10.31 9.99
C ASN A 338 -13.51 -10.98 10.94
N THR A 339 -12.86 -12.05 10.49
CA THR A 339 -11.67 -12.62 11.13
C THR A 339 -10.68 -12.99 10.06
#